data_AF-A0A2D6RLJ5-F1
#
_entry.id   AF-A0A2D6RLJ5-F1
#
_cell.length_a   1.000
_cell.length_b   1.000
_cell.length_c   1.000
_cell.angle_alpha   90.00
_cell.angle_beta   90.00
_cell.angle_gamma   90.00
#
_symmetry.space_group_name_H-M   'P 1'
#
loop_
_entity.id
_entity.type
_entity.pdbx_description
1 polymer ?
#
loop_
_entity_poly.entity_id
_entity_poly.type
_entity_poly.pdbx_seq_one_letter_code
_entity_poly.pdbx_strand_id
1 'polypeptide(L)'
;MLKKRNKPIHPTYKTQLTIGQRAADLVTSFCGSWAFIIAVILFIITWIILNMVAWLGSWDPWPFIILNLALSCLAALQAPIILMSTNRQTERDRLTAKYDYQVNRKAEREIKKVLKEVQNIKHYMYENTKLKNPKKIKTRK
;
A
#
# COMPACT_ATOMS: atom_id res chain seq x y z
N MET A 1 -11.16 -32.28 17.63
CA MET A 1 -10.43 -31.00 17.73
C MET A 1 -10.64 -30.20 16.44
N LEU A 2 -11.39 -29.10 16.49
CA LEU A 2 -11.79 -28.33 15.31
C LEU A 2 -10.65 -27.41 14.84
N LYS A 3 -10.07 -27.73 13.68
CA LYS A 3 -9.10 -26.90 12.96
C LYS A 3 -9.75 -25.58 12.56
N LYS A 4 -9.64 -24.57 13.42
CA LYS A 4 -10.09 -23.18 13.16
C LYS A 4 -9.22 -22.62 12.03
N ARG A 5 -9.67 -22.81 10.79
CA ARG A 5 -9.03 -22.28 9.59
C ARG A 5 -9.07 -20.75 9.70
N ASN A 6 -7.94 -20.13 10.05
CA ASN A 6 -7.76 -18.68 10.00
C ASN A 6 -8.10 -18.22 8.58
N LYS A 7 -9.30 -17.65 8.41
CA LYS A 7 -9.63 -16.94 7.18
C LYS A 7 -8.73 -15.70 7.15
N PRO A 8 -8.13 -15.35 6.00
CA PRO A 8 -7.38 -14.10 5.90
C PRO A 8 -8.30 -12.96 6.33
N ILE A 9 -7.80 -12.14 7.26
CA ILE A 9 -8.53 -11.02 7.86
C ILE A 9 -8.80 -9.94 6.79
N HIS A 10 -8.00 -9.95 5.72
CA HIS A 10 -8.12 -9.03 4.60
C HIS A 10 -8.94 -9.65 3.47
N PRO A 11 -9.88 -8.90 2.87
CA PRO A 11 -10.56 -9.34 1.66
C PRO A 11 -9.53 -9.53 0.54
N THR A 12 -9.24 -10.78 0.18
CA THR A 12 -8.39 -11.08 -0.99
C THR A 12 -9.20 -10.80 -2.24
N TYR A 13 -9.04 -9.59 -2.79
CA TYR A 13 -9.67 -9.23 -4.05
C TYR A 13 -8.99 -10.02 -5.18
N LYS A 14 -9.65 -11.08 -5.65
CA LYS A 14 -9.24 -11.81 -6.85
C LYS A 14 -9.62 -10.99 -8.08
N THR A 15 -8.77 -10.03 -8.45
CA THR A 15 -8.89 -9.38 -9.75
C THR A 15 -8.62 -10.43 -10.83
N GLN A 16 -9.58 -10.66 -11.72
CA GLN A 16 -9.29 -11.33 -12.98
C GLN A 16 -8.46 -10.34 -13.82
N LEU A 17 -7.14 -10.49 -13.77
CA LEU A 17 -6.20 -9.62 -14.49
C LEU A 17 -6.35 -9.88 -15.98
N THR A 18 -6.72 -8.85 -16.75
CA THR A 18 -6.64 -8.93 -18.22
C THR A 18 -5.18 -9.00 -18.66
N ILE A 19 -4.92 -9.53 -19.86
CA ILE A 19 -3.55 -9.73 -20.38
C ILE A 19 -2.75 -8.42 -20.38
N GLY A 20 -3.38 -7.31 -20.76
CA GLY A 20 -2.77 -5.98 -20.71
C GLY A 20 -2.44 -5.51 -19.28
N GLN A 21 -3.27 -5.84 -18.30
CA GLN A 21 -3.00 -5.51 -16.89
C GLN A 21 -1.85 -6.33 -16.30
N ARG A 22 -1.67 -7.58 -16.73
CA ARG A 22 -0.51 -8.40 -16.34
C ARG A 22 0.78 -7.86 -16.95
N ALA A 23 0.74 -7.48 -18.23
CA ALA A 23 1.87 -6.87 -18.92
C ALA A 23 2.27 -5.54 -18.27
N ALA A 24 1.31 -4.66 -17.99
CA ALA A 24 1.56 -3.39 -17.31
C ALA A 24 2.18 -3.60 -15.91
N ASP A 25 1.73 -4.58 -15.14
CA ASP A 25 2.31 -4.88 -13.82
C ASP A 25 3.74 -5.39 -13.89
N LEU A 26 4.02 -6.26 -14.87
CA LEU A 26 5.36 -6.77 -15.11
C LEU A 26 6.29 -5.62 -15.51
N VAL A 27 5.83 -4.73 -16.39
CA VAL A 27 6.59 -3.56 -16.84
C VAL A 27 6.80 -2.56 -15.72
N THR A 28 5.79 -2.28 -14.88
CA THR A 28 5.93 -1.35 -13.75
C THR A 28 6.88 -1.90 -12.69
N SER A 29 6.78 -3.19 -12.35
CA SER A 29 7.72 -3.82 -11.41
C SER A 29 9.15 -3.87 -11.94
N PHE A 30 9.33 -4.01 -13.26
CA PHE A 30 10.63 -3.96 -13.91
C PHE A 30 11.19 -2.53 -14.00
N CYS A 31 10.38 -1.54 -14.42
CA CYS A 31 10.78 -0.13 -14.52
C CYS A 31 11.13 0.50 -13.15
N GLY A 32 10.54 0.01 -12.06
CA GLY A 32 10.83 0.49 -10.70
C GLY A 32 12.05 -0.15 -10.02
N SER A 33 12.75 -1.06 -10.70
CA SER A 33 13.87 -1.80 -10.12
C SER A 33 15.22 -1.09 -10.37
N TRP A 34 16.11 -1.16 -9.38
CA TRP A 34 17.50 -0.69 -9.49
C TRP A 34 18.26 -1.35 -10.64
N ALA A 35 17.93 -2.61 -10.97
CA ALA A 35 18.56 -3.33 -12.07
C ALA A 35 18.22 -2.72 -13.45
N PHE A 36 17.01 -2.17 -13.63
CA PHE A 36 16.60 -1.54 -14.89
C PHE A 36 17.37 -0.24 -15.16
N ILE A 37 17.54 0.58 -14.12
CA ILE A 37 18.31 1.83 -14.22
C ILE A 37 19.75 1.52 -14.65
N ILE A 38 20.38 0.52 -14.03
CA ILE A 38 21.73 0.09 -14.38
C ILE A 38 21.79 -0.43 -15.83
N ALA A 39 20.80 -1.22 -16.26
CA ALA A 39 20.74 -1.73 -17.63
C ALA A 39 20.62 -0.60 -18.67
N VAL A 40 19.79 0.43 -18.41
CA VAL A 40 19.66 1.59 -19.31
C VAL A 40 20.95 2.39 -19.38
N ILE A 41 21.63 2.60 -18.25
CA ILE A 41 22.94 3.29 -18.21
C ILE A 41 23.98 2.50 -19.01
N LEU A 42 24.05 1.18 -18.82
CA LEU A 42 24.96 0.31 -19.58
C LEU A 42 24.64 0.31 -21.07
N PHE A 43 23.37 0.32 -21.45
CA PHE A 43 22.94 0.43 -22.84
C PHE A 43 23.39 1.76 -23.47
N ILE A 44 23.21 2.88 -22.77
CA ILE A 44 23.67 4.20 -23.23
C ILE A 44 25.20 4.20 -23.42
N ILE A 45 25.95 3.70 -22.44
CA ILE A 45 27.42 3.62 -22.52
C ILE A 45 27.85 2.74 -23.71
N THR A 46 27.23 1.57 -23.86
CA THR A 46 27.52 0.65 -24.97
C THR A 46 27.20 1.30 -26.32
N TRP A 47 26.09 2.03 -26.43
CA TRP A 47 25.69 2.75 -27.64
C TRP A 47 26.69 3.84 -28.03
N ILE A 48 27.19 4.59 -27.03
CA ILE A 48 28.22 5.61 -27.24
C ILE A 48 29.53 4.96 -27.70
N ILE A 49 29.95 3.85 -27.08
CA ILE A 49 31.17 3.11 -27.45
C ILE A 49 31.06 2.55 -28.87
N LEU A 50 29.92 1.95 -29.23
CA LEU A 50 29.68 1.43 -30.59
C LEU A 50 29.73 2.54 -31.64
N ASN A 51 29.14 3.71 -31.37
CA ASN A 51 29.22 4.87 -32.26
C ASN A 51 30.65 5.43 -32.36
N MET A 52 31.43 5.38 -31.27
CA MET A 52 32.83 5.83 -31.27
C MET A 52 33.75 4.88 -32.06
N VAL A 53 33.49 3.57 -32.00
CA VAL A 53 34.29 2.53 -32.70
C VAL A 53 33.88 2.38 -34.17
N ALA A 54 32.65 2.76 -34.55
CA ALA A 54 32.18 2.80 -35.93
C ALA A 54 32.83 3.96 -36.73
N TRP A 55 34.14 3.85 -36.98
CA TRP A 55 35.02 4.90 -37.53
C TRP A 55 34.75 5.25 -39.02
N LEU A 56 33.88 4.54 -39.74
CA LEU A 56 33.71 4.71 -41.21
C LEU A 56 32.34 5.21 -41.68
N GLY A 57 31.42 5.51 -40.77
CA GLY A 57 30.12 6.03 -41.14
C GLY A 57 29.33 6.35 -39.89
N SER A 58 29.55 7.55 -39.35
CA SER A 58 28.92 8.06 -38.13
C SER A 58 27.41 7.84 -38.18
N TRP A 59 26.96 6.74 -37.58
CA TRP A 59 25.57 6.29 -37.65
C TRP A 59 24.66 7.21 -36.83
N ASP A 60 25.23 7.84 -35.78
CA ASP A 60 24.61 8.89 -34.99
C ASP A 60 25.67 9.96 -34.59
N PRO A 61 25.92 10.98 -35.43
CA PRO A 61 26.83 12.08 -35.12
C PRO A 61 26.36 12.91 -33.92
N TRP A 62 27.29 13.58 -33.25
CA TRP A 62 26.98 14.49 -32.14
C TRP A 62 26.03 15.60 -32.62
N PRO A 63 24.87 15.87 -31.98
CA PRO A 63 24.32 15.32 -30.75
C PRO A 63 23.36 14.14 -31.03
N PHE A 64 23.68 12.95 -30.49
CA PHE A 64 23.00 11.66 -30.74
C PHE A 64 21.46 11.75 -30.88
N ILE A 65 20.96 11.93 -32.11
CA ILE A 65 19.56 12.29 -32.36
C ILE A 65 18.66 11.07 -32.21
N ILE A 66 19.15 9.89 -32.63
CA ILE A 66 18.41 8.64 -32.58
C ILE A 66 18.31 8.17 -31.13
N LEU A 67 19.41 8.26 -30.37
CA LEU A 67 19.42 7.93 -28.94
C LEU A 67 18.46 8.85 -28.16
N ASN A 68 18.51 10.15 -28.42
CA ASN A 68 17.65 11.12 -27.74
C ASN A 68 16.17 10.91 -28.06
N LEU A 69 15.84 10.59 -29.32
CA LEU A 69 14.48 10.27 -29.74
C LEU A 69 13.97 9.00 -29.04
N ALA A 70 14.79 7.95 -28.97
CA ALA A 70 14.44 6.70 -28.32
C ALA A 70 14.17 6.89 -26.82
N LEU A 71 15.04 7.62 -26.12
CA LEU A 71 14.87 7.93 -24.69
C LEU A 71 13.64 8.80 -24.43
N SER A 72 13.38 9.80 -25.28
CA SER A 72 12.20 10.66 -25.17
C SER A 72 10.90 9.86 -25.35
N CYS A 73 10.86 8.95 -26.33
CA CYS A 73 9.72 8.06 -26.53
C CYS A 73 9.52 7.11 -25.33
N LEU A 74 10.62 6.54 -24.80
CA LEU A 74 10.58 5.68 -23.62
C LEU A 74 10.00 6.42 -22.41
N ALA A 75 10.45 7.65 -22.16
CA ALA A 75 9.94 8.49 -21.08
C ALA A 75 8.45 8.85 -21.27
N ALA A 76 8.04 9.18 -22.50
CA ALA A 76 6.64 9.49 -22.83
C ALA A 76 5.71 8.28 -22.57
N LEU A 77 6.16 7.06 -22.84
CA LEU A 77 5.40 5.83 -22.58
C LEU A 77 5.42 5.41 -21.10
N GLN A 78 6.44 5.79 -20.33
CA GLN A 78 6.51 5.48 -18.89
C GLN A 78 5.37 6.15 -18.10
N ALA A 79 5.07 7.42 -18.34
CA ALA A 79 4.07 8.18 -17.60
C ALA A 79 2.67 7.52 -17.57
N PRO A 80 2.06 7.12 -18.72
CA PRO A 80 0.74 6.47 -18.72
C PRO A 80 0.77 5.06 -18.12
N ILE A 81 1.86 4.30 -18.30
CA ILE A 81 1.99 2.95 -17.71
C ILE A 81 2.02 3.06 -16.18
N ILE A 82 2.83 3.98 -15.66
CA ILE A 82 2.90 4.27 -14.21
C ILE A 82 1.53 4.74 -13.73
N LEU A 83 0.87 5.66 -14.45
CA LEU A 83 -0.44 6.18 -14.08
C LEU A 83 -1.52 5.09 -14.03
N MET A 84 -1.54 4.17 -15.00
CA MET A 84 -2.46 3.03 -15.00
C MET A 84 -2.21 2.09 -13.82
N SER A 85 -0.95 1.84 -13.47
CA SER A 85 -0.59 1.01 -12.33
C SER A 85 -0.95 1.66 -10.99
N THR A 86 -0.71 2.97 -10.87
CA THR A 86 -1.04 3.76 -9.67
C THR A 86 -2.55 3.89 -9.49
N ASN A 87 -3.33 4.19 -10.54
CA ASN A 87 -4.78 4.28 -10.44
C ASN A 87 -5.42 3.01 -9.84
N ARG A 88 -4.86 1.85 -10.17
CA ARG A 88 -5.31 0.56 -9.64
C ARG A 88 -4.83 0.29 -8.21
N GLN A 89 -3.65 0.75 -7.83
CA GLN A 89 -3.18 0.70 -6.44
C GLN A 89 -4.09 1.57 -5.56
N THR A 90 -4.37 2.80 -5.98
CA THR A 90 -5.23 3.75 -5.28
C THR A 90 -6.64 3.20 -5.03
N GLU A 91 -7.25 2.53 -6.01
CA GLU A 91 -8.57 1.90 -5.81
C GLU A 91 -8.53 0.76 -4.79
N ARG A 92 -7.47 -0.06 -4.77
CA ARG A 92 -7.29 -1.11 -3.75
C ARG A 92 -7.07 -0.49 -2.36
N ASP A 93 -6.27 0.56 -2.27
CA ASP A 93 -5.99 1.26 -1.01
C ASP A 93 -7.25 1.91 -0.47
N ARG A 94 -8.08 2.51 -1.34
CA ARG A 94 -9.38 3.09 -0.97
C ARG A 94 -10.34 2.05 -0.41
N LEU A 95 -10.42 0.87 -1.02
CA LEU A 95 -11.27 -0.22 -0.52
C LEU A 95 -10.77 -0.74 0.83
N THR A 96 -9.45 -0.91 0.98
CA THR A 96 -8.82 -1.33 2.23
C THR A 96 -9.10 -0.31 3.34
N ALA A 97 -8.92 0.98 3.07
CA ALA A 97 -9.22 2.05 4.02
C ALA A 97 -10.70 2.07 4.44
N LYS A 98 -11.64 1.84 3.50
CA LYS A 98 -13.07 1.73 3.84
C LYS A 98 -13.36 0.54 4.77
N TYR A 99 -12.71 -0.59 4.54
CA TYR A 99 -12.87 -1.78 5.40
C TYR A 99 -12.31 -1.52 6.80
N ASP A 100 -11.08 -1.00 6.89
CA ASP A 100 -10.43 -0.67 8.15
C ASP A 100 -11.25 0.34 8.96
N TYR A 101 -11.83 1.34 8.29
CA TYR A 101 -12.75 2.28 8.92
C TYR A 101 -13.96 1.59 9.55
N GLN A 102 -14.58 0.63 8.86
CA GLN A 102 -15.74 -0.10 9.38
C GLN A 102 -15.37 -0.98 10.57
N VAL A 103 -14.22 -1.67 10.50
CA VAL A 103 -13.70 -2.49 11.59
C VAL A 103 -13.40 -1.62 12.81
N ASN A 104 -12.74 -0.48 12.60
CA ASN A 104 -12.40 0.43 13.69
C ASN A 104 -13.66 1.00 14.36
N ARG A 105 -14.68 1.39 13.59
CA ARG A 105 -15.98 1.80 14.14
C ARG A 105 -16.68 0.69 14.92
N LYS A 106 -16.55 -0.57 14.49
CA LYS A 106 -17.09 -1.70 15.24
C LYS A 106 -16.33 -1.90 16.54
N ALA A 107 -15.00 -1.84 16.49
CA ALA A 107 -14.14 -1.94 17.68
C ALA A 107 -14.47 -0.83 18.69
N GLU A 108 -14.64 0.41 18.24
CA GLU A 108 -15.04 1.53 19.09
C GLU A 108 -16.36 1.27 19.83
N ARG A 109 -17.37 0.71 19.13
CA ARG A 109 -18.64 0.35 19.75
C ARG A 109 -18.49 -0.75 20.79
N GLU A 110 -17.71 -1.79 20.50
CA GLU A 110 -17.46 -2.89 21.44
C GLU A 110 -16.69 -2.40 22.67
N ILE A 111 -15.67 -1.53 22.50
CA ILE A 111 -14.94 -0.90 23.61
C ILE A 111 -15.88 -0.07 24.47
N LYS A 112 -16.78 0.73 23.86
CA LYS A 112 -17.79 1.51 24.61
C LYS A 112 -18.73 0.61 25.43
N LYS A 113 -19.14 -0.54 24.89
CA LYS A 113 -19.95 -1.52 25.63
C LYS A 113 -19.17 -2.08 26.83
N VAL A 114 -17.93 -2.53 26.61
CA VAL A 114 -17.08 -3.06 27.70
C VAL A 114 -16.86 -2.01 28.78
N LEU A 115 -16.59 -0.75 28.40
CA LEU A 115 -16.44 0.35 29.36
C LEU A 115 -17.70 0.57 30.19
N LYS A 116 -18.88 0.49 29.56
CA LYS A 116 -20.17 0.60 30.26
C LYS A 116 -20.36 -0.53 31.27
N GLU A 117 -20.01 -1.77 30.91
CA GLU A 117 -20.07 -2.90 31.84
C GLU A 117 -19.10 -2.73 33.02
N VAL A 118 -17.88 -2.26 32.76
CA VAL A 118 -16.91 -1.95 33.83
C VAL A 118 -17.44 -0.86 34.77
N GLN A 119 -18.08 0.18 34.23
CA GLN A 119 -18.71 1.22 35.05
C GLN A 119 -19.89 0.70 35.87
N ASN A 120 -20.73 -0.16 35.29
CA ASN A 120 -21.83 -0.81 36.01
C ASN A 120 -21.30 -1.65 37.18
N ILE A 121 -20.28 -2.48 36.95
CA ILE A 121 -19.63 -3.28 38.00
C ILE A 121 -19.06 -2.37 39.09
N LYS A 122 -18.35 -1.30 38.71
CA LYS A 122 -17.82 -0.32 39.68
C LYS A 122 -18.94 0.30 40.53
N HIS A 123 -20.08 0.63 39.92
CA HIS A 123 -21.24 1.17 40.62
C HIS A 123 -21.83 0.16 41.63
N TYR A 124 -22.04 -1.09 41.22
CA TYR A 124 -22.50 -2.15 42.12
C TYR A 124 -21.54 -2.42 43.29
N MET A 125 -20.24 -2.37 43.05
CA MET A 125 -19.22 -2.52 44.11
C MET A 125 -19.27 -1.36 45.10
N TYR A 126 -19.45 -0.12 44.62
CA TYR A 126 -19.58 1.06 45.47
C TYR A 126 -20.84 0.99 46.34
N GLU A 127 -21.99 0.67 45.75
CA GLU A 127 -23.27 0.47 46.46
C GLU A 127 -23.14 -0.60 47.56
N ASN A 128 -22.61 -1.79 47.22
CA ASN A 128 -22.40 -2.87 48.20
C ASN A 128 -21.43 -2.48 49.32
N THR A 129 -20.37 -1.72 49.01
CA THR A 129 -19.43 -1.23 50.02
C THR A 129 -20.10 -0.24 50.98
N LYS A 130 -21.00 0.61 50.47
CA LYS A 130 -21.82 1.53 51.27
C LYS A 130 -22.79 0.78 52.19
N LEU A 131 -23.46 -0.25 51.66
CA LEU A 131 -24.42 -1.08 52.38
C LEU A 131 -23.75 -1.91 53.50
N LYS A 132 -22.51 -2.39 53.29
CA LYS A 132 -21.77 -3.15 54.30
C LYS A 132 -21.21 -2.28 55.45
N ASN A 133 -21.19 -0.95 55.31
CA ASN A 133 -20.60 -0.05 56.32
C ASN A 133 -21.46 1.21 56.60
N PRO A 134 -22.73 1.05 57.03
CA PRO A 134 -23.69 2.15 57.18
C PRO A 134 -23.33 3.15 58.30
N LYS A 135 -22.41 2.79 59.21
CA LYS A 135 -22.07 3.59 60.40
C LYS A 135 -21.01 4.68 60.19
N LYS A 136 -20.31 4.74 59.04
CA LYS A 136 -19.27 5.78 58.80
C LYS A 136 -19.78 7.11 58.19
N ILE A 137 -21.03 7.17 57.71
CA ILE A 137 -21.56 8.37 57.04
C ILE A 137 -22.27 9.33 58.04
N LYS A 138 -22.66 8.86 59.23
CA LYS A 138 -23.35 9.69 60.24
C LYS A 138 -22.43 10.52 61.17
N THR A 139 -21.11 10.46 61.01
CA THR A 139 -20.14 11.07 61.96
C THR A 139 -19.32 12.22 61.39
N ARG A 140 -19.76 12.85 60.29
CA ARG A 140 -19.30 14.18 59.88
C ARG A 140 -20.50 15.12 59.86
N LYS A 141 -20.92 15.54 61.05
CA LYS A 141 -21.46 16.89 61.28
C LYS A 141 -20.34 17.69 61.92
#